data_AF-A0A1H2SI40-F1
#
_entry.id   AF-A0A1H2SI40-F1
#
_cell.length_a   1.000
_cell.length_b   1.000
_cell.length_c   1.000
_cell.angle_alpha   90.00
_cell.angle_beta   90.00
_cell.angle_gamma   90.00
#
_symmetry.space_group_name_H-M   'P 1'
#
loop_
_entity.id
_entity.type
_entity.pdbx_description
1 polymer ?
#
loop_
_entity_poly.entity_id
_entity_poly.type
_entity_poly.pdbx_seq_one_letter_code
_entity_poly.pdbx_strand_id
1 'polypeptide(L)'
;MQTLPVEQLAPEARLQFHNVKPELVDQRQEILTGLKADRKYISPKYFYDEAGSRLFDRITELDEYYVTRAERSILQASGREICAYLSDDTMLIEPGSGSCEKVRMLLEHYLPASYAPIEISEYYLERSARQLRSEFPALTVHAVCADFTSLDCMPDTVPGGPKAAFFPGSTIGNFEQPDAVKLLKNLHRMLGKAGKLLIGVDLIKDPGRLHAAYNDRLGVTAQFNLNLLNHIGRILKRPFDSGRFRHKAFFNRQFNRIEMHLECQESHAVDVDGETVSFTKGETIHTENSYKYSVESFEALAEVAGFRRRQTWMDADRHFSVHCLEAV
;
A
#
# COMPACT_ATOMS: atom_id res chain seq x y z
N MET A 1 -27.21 26.77 2.99
CA MET A 1 -26.41 27.04 1.77
C MET A 1 -26.68 25.88 0.83
N GLN A 2 -27.39 26.14 -0.28
CA GLN A 2 -27.74 25.12 -1.26
C GLN A 2 -26.48 24.67 -2.01
N THR A 3 -26.21 23.36 -2.00
CA THR A 3 -25.17 22.73 -2.80
C THR A 3 -25.57 22.76 -4.27
N LEU A 4 -24.71 23.34 -5.11
CA LEU A 4 -24.91 23.33 -6.57
C LEU A 4 -24.80 21.90 -7.11
N PRO A 5 -25.53 21.56 -8.19
CA PRO A 5 -25.36 20.27 -8.87
C PRO A 5 -23.92 20.09 -9.35
N VAL A 6 -23.40 18.86 -9.24
CA VAL A 6 -22.03 18.45 -9.62
C VAL A 6 -21.67 18.88 -11.05
N GLU A 7 -22.67 19.05 -11.92
CA GLU A 7 -22.54 19.48 -13.31
C GLU A 7 -22.06 20.93 -13.51
N GLN A 8 -21.98 21.76 -12.46
CA GLN A 8 -21.60 23.19 -12.58
C GLN A 8 -20.28 23.56 -11.89
N LEU A 9 -19.55 22.60 -11.31
CA LEU A 9 -18.25 22.90 -10.71
C LEU A 9 -17.22 23.21 -11.81
N ALA A 10 -16.59 24.39 -11.74
CA ALA A 10 -15.44 24.74 -12.57
C ALA A 10 -14.34 23.65 -12.45
N PRO A 11 -13.52 23.42 -13.48
CA PRO A 11 -12.48 22.37 -13.49
C PRO A 11 -11.51 22.40 -12.29
N GLU A 12 -11.35 23.56 -11.67
CA GLU A 12 -10.51 23.77 -10.48
C GLU A 12 -11.21 23.37 -9.17
N ALA A 13 -12.54 23.35 -9.11
CA ALA A 13 -13.32 23.00 -7.91
C ALA A 13 -13.51 21.48 -7.72
N ARG A 14 -13.12 20.67 -8.72
CA ARG A 14 -13.22 19.21 -8.73
C ARG A 14 -11.99 18.50 -8.16
N LEU A 15 -10.98 19.22 -7.68
CA LEU A 15 -9.85 18.63 -6.96
C LEU A 15 -9.66 19.36 -5.63
N GLN A 16 -9.80 18.61 -4.54
CA GLN A 16 -9.72 19.14 -3.17
C GLN A 16 -8.70 18.32 -2.40
N PHE A 17 -7.88 19.02 -1.61
CA PHE A 17 -6.84 18.41 -0.78
C PHE A 17 -7.25 18.46 0.69
N HIS A 18 -7.15 17.31 1.34
CA HIS A 18 -7.54 17.10 2.72
C HIS A 18 -6.33 16.58 3.47
N ASN A 19 -5.73 17.40 4.32
CA ASN A 19 -4.59 16.98 5.14
C ASN A 19 -5.08 16.52 6.50
N VAL A 20 -5.12 15.20 6.69
CA VAL A 20 -5.29 14.61 8.01
C VAL A 20 -3.90 14.56 8.61
N LYS A 21 -3.56 15.61 9.37
CA LYS A 21 -2.31 15.61 10.12
C LYS A 21 -2.24 14.28 10.86
N PRO A 22 -1.24 13.43 10.60
CA PRO A 22 -0.99 12.33 11.50
C PRO A 22 -0.92 12.95 12.89
N GLU A 23 -1.53 12.31 13.91
CA GLU A 23 -0.90 12.45 15.22
C GLU A 23 0.57 12.17 14.96
N LEU A 24 1.44 13.13 15.27
CA LEU A 24 2.87 13.01 15.03
C LEU A 24 3.33 11.85 15.91
N VAL A 25 3.18 10.62 15.43
CA VAL A 25 4.01 9.51 15.84
C VAL A 25 5.39 10.06 15.64
N ASP A 26 6.10 10.25 16.75
CA ASP A 26 7.46 10.72 16.70
C ASP A 26 8.25 9.70 15.88
N GLN A 27 8.40 9.99 14.58
CA GLN A 27 9.01 9.08 13.60
C GLN A 27 10.40 8.68 14.08
N ARG A 28 11.10 9.63 14.72
CA ARG A 28 12.39 9.37 15.34
C ARG A 28 12.23 8.34 16.46
N GLN A 29 11.29 8.51 17.38
CA GLN A 29 11.06 7.55 18.46
C GLN A 29 10.66 6.17 17.92
N GLU A 30 9.80 6.10 16.90
CA GLU A 30 9.42 4.83 16.26
C GLU A 30 10.63 4.12 15.65
N ILE A 31 11.44 4.84 14.87
CA ILE A 31 12.66 4.30 14.25
C ILE A 31 13.64 3.84 15.33
N LEU A 32 13.89 4.64 16.38
CA LEU A 32 14.81 4.27 17.46
C LEU A 32 14.32 3.07 18.25
N THR A 33 13.03 2.97 18.55
CA THR A 33 12.44 1.79 19.19
C THR A 33 12.66 0.54 18.34
N GLY A 34 12.47 0.63 17.02
CA GLY A 34 12.73 -0.48 16.09
C GLY A 34 14.21 -0.87 16.01
N LEU A 35 15.12 0.10 15.96
CA LEU A 35 16.56 -0.13 15.89
C LEU A 35 17.17 -0.62 17.22
N LYS A 36 16.51 -0.40 18.36
CA LYS A 36 16.98 -0.84 19.68
C LYS A 36 16.33 -2.13 20.17
N ALA A 37 15.35 -2.67 19.44
CA ALA A 37 14.74 -3.94 19.76
C ALA A 37 15.75 -5.10 19.67
N ASP A 38 15.51 -6.16 20.45
CA ASP A 38 16.31 -7.41 20.41
C ASP A 38 16.32 -8.03 19.01
N ARG A 39 15.18 -7.93 18.31
CA ARG A 39 15.06 -8.20 16.88
C ARG A 39 14.76 -6.87 16.20
N LYS A 40 15.80 -6.26 15.61
CA LYS A 40 15.68 -4.96 14.97
C LYS A 40 14.69 -5.00 13.82
N TYR A 41 13.86 -3.96 13.72
CA TYR A 41 12.92 -3.79 12.63
C TYR A 41 12.75 -2.32 12.26
N ILE A 42 12.34 -2.05 11.04
CA ILE A 42 11.86 -0.74 10.59
C ILE A 42 10.57 -0.94 9.81
N SER A 43 9.58 -0.08 10.06
CA SER A 43 8.31 -0.12 9.33
C SER A 43 8.52 0.08 7.82
N PRO A 44 7.87 -0.71 6.95
CA PRO A 44 8.00 -0.58 5.50
C PRO A 44 7.49 0.77 4.96
N LYS A 45 6.72 1.54 5.74
CA LYS A 45 6.32 2.90 5.34
C LYS A 45 7.53 3.80 5.07
N TYR A 46 8.67 3.52 5.70
CA TYR A 46 9.92 4.25 5.50
C TYR A 46 10.64 3.86 4.20
N PHE A 47 10.13 2.94 3.38
CA PHE A 47 10.60 2.79 2.01
C PHE A 47 10.20 3.95 1.11
N TYR A 48 9.05 4.58 1.35
CA TYR A 48 8.37 5.42 0.35
C TYR A 48 8.71 6.91 0.48
N ASP A 49 10.00 7.23 0.57
CA ASP A 49 10.47 8.57 0.19
C ASP A 49 10.49 8.75 -1.33
N GLU A 50 10.91 9.91 -1.80
CA GLU A 50 10.97 10.18 -3.24
C GLU A 50 11.86 9.22 -4.03
N ALA A 51 13.00 8.84 -3.47
CA ALA A 51 13.90 7.89 -4.12
C ALA A 51 13.31 6.47 -4.10
N GLY A 52 12.75 6.05 -2.96
CA GLY A 52 12.20 4.71 -2.80
C GLY A 52 10.94 4.47 -3.60
N SER A 53 10.04 5.45 -3.72
CA SER A 53 8.87 5.33 -4.60
C SER A 53 9.28 5.15 -6.07
N ARG A 54 10.28 5.89 -6.56
CA ARG A 54 10.85 5.65 -7.92
C ARG A 54 11.48 4.27 -8.08
N LEU A 55 12.13 3.76 -7.04
CA LEU A 55 12.70 2.41 -7.06
C LEU A 55 11.58 1.37 -7.10
N PHE A 56 10.48 1.58 -6.37
CA PHE A 56 9.31 0.72 -6.42
C PHE A 56 8.64 0.73 -7.79
N ASP A 57 8.49 1.90 -8.43
CA ASP A 57 7.99 1.99 -9.81
C ASP A 57 8.84 1.11 -10.74
N ARG A 58 10.18 1.18 -10.63
CA ARG A 58 11.08 0.32 -11.40
C ARG A 58 10.92 -1.17 -11.05
N ILE A 59 10.70 -1.51 -9.78
CA ILE A 59 10.43 -2.90 -9.36
C ILE A 59 9.20 -3.43 -10.10
N THR A 60 8.16 -2.61 -10.27
CA THR A 60 6.92 -3.04 -10.91
C THR A 60 7.06 -3.40 -12.39
N GLU A 61 8.17 -2.97 -13.02
CA GLU A 61 8.52 -3.23 -14.42
C GLU A 61 9.44 -4.45 -14.59
N LEU A 62 10.02 -4.98 -13.51
CA LEU A 62 10.97 -6.11 -13.57
C LEU A 62 10.31 -7.40 -14.03
N ASP A 63 11.02 -8.19 -14.84
CA ASP A 63 10.54 -9.49 -15.32
C ASP A 63 10.23 -10.44 -14.15
N GLU A 64 11.06 -10.45 -13.12
CA GLU A 64 10.86 -11.30 -11.94
C GLU A 64 9.65 -10.86 -11.08
N TYR A 65 9.32 -9.56 -11.05
CA TYR A 65 8.24 -9.02 -10.22
C TYR A 65 6.88 -9.10 -10.93
N TYR A 66 6.31 -10.30 -10.94
CA TYR A 66 5.06 -10.58 -11.67
C TYR A 66 3.80 -9.90 -11.09
N VAL A 67 3.83 -9.48 -9.82
CA VAL A 67 2.63 -9.09 -9.04
C VAL A 67 1.82 -8.01 -9.76
N THR A 68 2.47 -6.92 -10.17
CA THR A 68 1.81 -5.82 -10.88
C THR A 68 1.22 -6.27 -12.21
N ARG A 69 1.93 -7.08 -12.99
CA ARG A 69 1.42 -7.57 -14.28
C ARG A 69 0.24 -8.53 -14.12
N ALA A 70 0.30 -9.42 -13.14
CA ALA A 70 -0.79 -10.35 -12.85
C ALA A 70 -2.06 -9.59 -12.46
N GLU A 71 -1.97 -8.63 -11.53
CA GLU A 71 -3.10 -7.80 -11.12
C GLU A 71 -3.66 -6.98 -12.30
N ARG A 72 -2.80 -6.34 -13.10
CA ARG A 72 -3.22 -5.59 -14.29
C ARG A 72 -3.97 -6.46 -15.29
N SER A 73 -3.53 -7.70 -15.52
CA SER A 73 -4.21 -8.61 -16.44
C SER A 73 -5.65 -8.93 -15.99
N ILE A 74 -5.88 -9.02 -14.68
CA ILE A 74 -7.20 -9.24 -14.10
C ILE A 74 -8.07 -8.01 -14.30
N LEU A 75 -7.55 -6.82 -13.97
CA LEU A 75 -8.30 -5.56 -14.11
C LEU A 75 -8.67 -5.29 -15.58
N GLN A 76 -7.79 -5.62 -16.52
CA GLN A 76 -8.05 -5.47 -17.96
C GLN A 76 -9.09 -6.48 -18.47
N ALA A 77 -8.98 -7.75 -18.05
CA ALA A 77 -9.88 -8.80 -18.54
C ALA A 77 -11.29 -8.71 -17.92
N SER A 78 -11.37 -8.34 -16.63
CA SER A 78 -12.59 -8.40 -15.83
C SER A 78 -13.10 -7.03 -15.40
N GLY A 79 -12.50 -5.93 -15.86
CA GLY A 79 -12.81 -4.57 -15.39
C GLY A 79 -14.30 -4.21 -15.43
N ARG A 80 -14.99 -4.54 -16.53
CA ARG A 80 -16.46 -4.36 -16.63
C ARG A 80 -17.25 -5.17 -15.60
N GLU A 81 -16.87 -6.42 -15.37
CA GLU A 81 -17.54 -7.29 -14.38
C GLU A 81 -17.27 -6.79 -12.95
N ILE A 82 -16.03 -6.39 -12.67
CA ILE A 82 -15.63 -5.80 -11.39
C ILE A 82 -16.44 -4.54 -11.11
N CYS A 83 -16.51 -3.62 -12.07
CA CYS A 83 -17.25 -2.37 -11.95
C CYS A 83 -18.77 -2.57 -11.80
N ALA A 84 -19.35 -3.67 -12.30
CA ALA A 84 -20.76 -3.98 -12.11
C ALA A 84 -21.16 -4.23 -10.63
N TYR A 85 -20.18 -4.44 -9.74
CA TYR A 85 -20.42 -4.51 -8.29
C TYR A 85 -20.40 -3.13 -7.60
N LEU A 86 -19.99 -2.08 -8.31
CA LEU A 86 -19.92 -0.71 -7.82
C LEU A 86 -21.15 0.07 -8.32
N SER A 87 -21.52 1.11 -7.58
CA SER A 87 -22.60 2.03 -7.97
C SER A 87 -22.00 3.39 -8.27
N ASP A 88 -22.48 4.05 -9.35
CA ASP A 88 -22.03 5.37 -9.78
C ASP A 88 -22.24 6.44 -8.69
N ASP A 89 -23.13 6.21 -7.71
CA ASP A 89 -23.34 7.09 -6.56
C ASP A 89 -22.26 6.96 -5.47
N THR A 90 -21.30 6.05 -5.63
CA THR A 90 -20.28 5.78 -4.60
C THR A 90 -19.07 6.69 -4.72
N MET A 91 -18.51 7.05 -3.56
CA MET A 91 -17.13 7.51 -3.46
C MET A 91 -16.20 6.30 -3.51
N LEU A 92 -15.27 6.29 -4.47
CA LEU A 92 -14.25 5.26 -4.58
C LEU A 92 -12.99 5.69 -3.82
N ILE A 93 -12.68 5.00 -2.73
CA ILE A 93 -11.53 5.28 -1.86
C ILE A 93 -10.36 4.38 -2.26
N GLU A 94 -9.15 4.90 -2.39
CA GLU A 94 -7.95 4.10 -2.66
C GLU A 94 -6.89 4.29 -1.56
N PRO A 95 -6.86 3.40 -0.54
CA PRO A 95 -5.84 3.41 0.51
C PRO A 95 -4.45 3.06 -0.06
N GLY A 96 -3.47 3.96 0.11
CA GLY A 96 -2.12 3.75 -0.43
C GLY A 96 -2.10 3.85 -1.95
N SER A 97 -2.66 4.94 -2.48
CA SER A 97 -2.90 5.14 -3.92
C SER A 97 -1.65 5.27 -4.79
N GLY A 98 -0.48 5.60 -4.22
CA GLY A 98 0.77 5.74 -4.97
C GLY A 98 0.64 6.63 -6.21
N SER A 99 0.90 6.05 -7.40
CA SER A 99 0.81 6.74 -8.70
C SER A 99 -0.60 6.81 -9.30
N CYS A 100 -1.61 6.24 -8.62
CA CYS A 100 -2.99 6.10 -9.11
C CYS A 100 -3.10 5.33 -10.45
N GLU A 101 -2.07 4.55 -10.83
CA GLU A 101 -2.04 3.84 -12.12
C GLU A 101 -3.15 2.79 -12.27
N LYS A 102 -3.48 2.09 -11.18
CA LYS A 102 -4.38 0.95 -11.25
C LYS A 102 -5.84 1.36 -11.27
N VAL A 103 -6.21 2.47 -10.62
CA VAL A 103 -7.59 2.96 -10.65
C VAL A 103 -8.00 3.43 -12.05
N ARG A 104 -7.05 3.88 -12.89
CA ARG A 104 -7.31 4.23 -14.30
C ARG A 104 -8.04 3.11 -15.06
N MET A 105 -7.67 1.86 -14.79
CA MET A 105 -8.29 0.67 -15.42
C MET A 105 -9.75 0.48 -15.00
N LEU A 106 -10.12 0.88 -13.78
CA LEU A 106 -11.52 0.90 -13.35
C LEU A 106 -12.25 2.09 -13.96
N LEU A 107 -11.60 3.26 -14.01
CA LEU A 107 -12.18 4.50 -14.54
C LEU A 107 -12.50 4.44 -16.05
N GLU A 108 -11.84 3.55 -16.79
CA GLU A 108 -12.19 3.24 -18.19
C GLU A 108 -13.56 2.57 -18.36
N HIS A 109 -14.14 2.02 -17.30
CA HIS A 109 -15.40 1.27 -17.33
C HIS A 109 -16.49 1.86 -16.44
N TYR A 110 -16.13 2.79 -15.56
CA TYR A 110 -16.98 3.26 -14.47
C TYR A 110 -16.56 4.66 -14.03
N LEU A 111 -17.51 5.55 -13.79
CA LEU A 111 -17.24 6.88 -13.25
C LEU A 111 -17.91 7.02 -11.88
N PRO A 112 -17.15 6.98 -10.76
CA PRO A 112 -17.72 7.19 -9.44
C PRO A 112 -18.20 8.63 -9.27
N ALA A 113 -19.11 8.83 -8.31
CA ALA A 113 -19.53 10.17 -7.87
C ALA A 113 -18.32 11.01 -7.43
N SER A 114 -17.35 10.38 -6.78
CA SER A 114 -16.04 10.96 -6.49
C SER A 114 -14.98 9.90 -6.23
N TYR A 115 -13.72 10.29 -6.32
CA TYR A 115 -12.57 9.44 -6.03
C TYR A 115 -11.74 10.05 -4.91
N ALA A 116 -11.32 9.24 -3.95
CA ALA A 116 -10.55 9.65 -2.78
C ALA A 116 -9.25 8.84 -2.68
N PRO A 117 -8.16 9.28 -3.34
CA PRO A 117 -6.85 8.70 -3.12
C PRO A 117 -6.36 9.05 -1.72
N ILE A 118 -5.90 8.06 -0.97
CA ILE A 118 -5.26 8.25 0.34
C ILE A 118 -3.78 7.92 0.20
N GLU A 119 -2.90 8.84 0.61
CA GLU A 119 -1.46 8.65 0.54
C GLU A 119 -0.76 9.39 1.69
N ILE A 120 0.32 8.83 2.22
CA ILE A 120 1.05 9.44 3.36
C ILE A 120 1.97 10.57 2.89
N SER A 121 2.43 10.51 1.64
CA SER A 121 3.29 11.51 1.04
C SER A 121 2.47 12.59 0.32
N GLU A 122 2.40 13.78 0.93
CA GLU A 122 1.69 14.95 0.39
C GLU A 122 2.15 15.30 -1.04
N TYR A 123 3.47 15.28 -1.28
CA TYR A 123 4.06 15.59 -2.59
C TYR A 123 3.60 14.60 -3.68
N TYR A 124 3.65 13.29 -3.39
CA TYR A 124 3.21 12.27 -4.34
C TYR A 124 1.71 12.36 -4.60
N LEU A 125 0.93 12.53 -3.53
CA LEU A 125 -0.52 12.68 -3.62
C LEU A 125 -0.91 13.83 -4.53
N GLU A 126 -0.30 15.02 -4.33
CA GLU A 126 -0.61 16.19 -5.13
C GLU A 126 -0.32 15.97 -6.62
N ARG A 127 0.85 15.41 -6.92
CA ARG A 127 1.25 15.14 -8.31
C ARG A 127 0.33 14.11 -8.96
N SER A 128 0.11 12.96 -8.32
CA SER A 128 -0.72 11.88 -8.86
C SER A 128 -2.17 12.32 -9.05
N ALA A 129 -2.76 13.03 -8.09
CA ALA A 129 -4.14 13.51 -8.17
C ALA A 129 -4.34 14.56 -9.27
N ARG A 130 -3.39 15.49 -9.43
CA ARG A 130 -3.44 16.49 -10.52
C ARG A 130 -3.32 15.84 -11.89
N GLN A 131 -2.43 14.85 -12.03
CA GLN A 131 -2.27 14.09 -13.27
C GLN A 131 -3.54 13.31 -13.59
N LEU A 132 -4.08 12.53 -12.65
CA LEU A 132 -5.30 11.76 -12.85
C LEU A 132 -6.48 12.65 -13.26
N ARG A 133 -6.67 13.81 -12.63
CA ARG A 133 -7.73 14.76 -13.01
C ARG A 133 -7.53 15.31 -14.43
N SER A 134 -6.30 15.50 -14.89
CA SER A 134 -6.04 15.95 -16.26
C SER A 134 -6.45 14.90 -17.31
N GLU A 135 -6.35 13.62 -16.96
CA GLU A 135 -6.73 12.48 -17.79
C GLU A 135 -8.24 12.20 -17.70
N PHE A 136 -8.87 12.46 -16.55
CA PHE A 136 -10.30 12.29 -16.30
C PHE A 136 -10.96 13.60 -15.82
N PRO A 137 -11.19 14.59 -16.70
CA PRO A 137 -11.67 15.92 -16.30
C PRO A 137 -13.06 15.94 -15.63
N ALA A 138 -13.87 14.90 -15.86
CA ALA A 138 -15.18 14.76 -15.23
C ALA A 138 -15.10 14.26 -13.78
N LEU A 139 -13.99 13.64 -13.38
CA LEU A 139 -13.82 13.02 -12.06
C LEU A 139 -13.67 14.09 -10.98
N THR A 140 -14.49 13.99 -9.93
CA THR A 140 -14.28 14.75 -8.69
C THR A 140 -13.30 14.00 -7.80
N VAL A 141 -12.22 14.65 -7.37
CA VAL A 141 -11.13 14.07 -6.59
C VAL A 141 -11.01 14.75 -5.22
N HIS A 142 -11.06 13.95 -4.16
CA HIS A 142 -10.80 14.34 -2.78
C HIS A 142 -9.51 13.68 -2.31
N ALA A 143 -8.37 14.31 -2.58
CA ALA A 143 -7.06 13.79 -2.25
C ALA A 143 -6.79 13.91 -0.75
N VAL A 144 -6.63 12.78 -0.05
CA VAL A 144 -6.47 12.72 1.40
C VAL A 144 -5.03 12.37 1.77
N CYS A 145 -4.30 13.32 2.35
CA CYS A 145 -2.98 13.09 2.89
C CYS A 145 -3.12 12.50 4.30
N ALA A 146 -2.83 11.21 4.46
CA ALA A 146 -3.00 10.49 5.71
C ALA A 146 -2.23 9.16 5.74
N ASP A 147 -1.97 8.66 6.95
CA ASP A 147 -1.65 7.24 7.16
C ASP A 147 -2.95 6.43 7.12
N PHE A 148 -3.19 5.70 6.04
CA PHE A 148 -4.42 4.92 5.87
C PHE A 148 -4.57 3.80 6.89
N THR A 149 -3.49 3.37 7.57
CA THR A 149 -3.53 2.26 8.52
C THR A 149 -4.27 2.61 9.81
N SER A 150 -4.36 3.91 10.12
CA SER A 150 -5.06 4.44 11.29
C SER A 150 -6.45 4.99 10.98
N LEU A 151 -6.79 5.18 9.70
CA LEU A 151 -8.08 5.75 9.29
C LEU A 151 -9.20 4.72 9.31
N ASP A 152 -10.27 5.01 10.05
CA ASP A 152 -11.52 4.24 10.09
C ASP A 152 -12.76 5.02 9.63
N CYS A 153 -12.58 6.28 9.27
CA CYS A 153 -13.56 7.15 8.65
C CYS A 153 -12.88 8.12 7.68
N MET A 154 -13.65 8.67 6.74
CA MET A 154 -13.19 9.79 5.92
C MET A 154 -13.26 11.08 6.73
N PRO A 155 -12.37 12.06 6.49
CA PRO A 155 -12.41 13.35 7.17
C PRO A 155 -13.77 14.06 6.95
N ASP A 156 -14.27 14.81 7.94
CA ASP A 156 -15.54 15.55 7.83
C ASP A 156 -15.55 16.58 6.69
N THR A 157 -14.38 16.94 6.18
CA THR A 157 -14.21 17.83 5.02
C THR A 157 -14.51 17.14 3.70
N VAL A 158 -14.58 15.81 3.67
CA VAL A 158 -14.92 14.99 2.50
C VAL A 158 -16.44 14.72 2.51
N PRO A 159 -17.15 14.86 1.37
CA PRO A 159 -18.58 14.60 1.30
C PRO A 159 -18.97 13.20 1.79
N GLY A 160 -20.07 13.12 2.53
CA GLY A 160 -20.69 11.86 2.90
C GLY A 160 -21.32 11.14 1.70
N GLY A 161 -21.81 9.92 1.92
CA GLY A 161 -22.47 9.11 0.88
C GLY A 161 -22.06 7.64 0.93
N PRO A 162 -22.60 6.83 0.00
CA PRO A 162 -22.16 5.45 -0.24
C PRO A 162 -20.67 5.40 -0.58
N LYS A 163 -19.96 4.39 -0.09
CA LYS A 163 -18.50 4.27 -0.28
C LYS A 163 -18.14 2.87 -0.76
N ALA A 164 -17.12 2.82 -1.60
CA ALA A 164 -16.40 1.61 -1.96
C ALA A 164 -14.90 1.88 -1.78
N ALA A 165 -14.12 0.84 -1.50
CA ALA A 165 -12.67 0.92 -1.46
C ALA A 165 -12.07 0.05 -2.57
N PHE A 166 -11.03 0.56 -3.21
CA PHE A 166 -10.14 -0.17 -4.09
C PHE A 166 -8.76 -0.24 -3.43
N PHE A 167 -8.35 -1.43 -3.02
CA PHE A 167 -7.09 -1.66 -2.31
C PHE A 167 -6.21 -2.67 -3.06
N PRO A 168 -5.56 -2.23 -4.15
CA PRO A 168 -4.80 -3.12 -5.03
C PRO A 168 -3.38 -3.40 -4.52
N GLY A 169 -2.66 -4.28 -5.23
CA GLY A 169 -1.22 -4.47 -5.12
C GLY A 169 -0.77 -5.45 -4.05
N SER A 170 -1.70 -6.12 -3.37
CA SER A 170 -1.39 -7.00 -2.23
C SER A 170 -0.67 -6.29 -1.08
N THR A 171 -0.88 -4.97 -0.93
CA THR A 171 -0.35 -4.19 0.20
C THR A 171 -0.84 -4.72 1.55
N ILE A 172 -2.03 -5.34 1.61
CA ILE A 172 -2.52 -6.05 2.80
C ILE A 172 -1.57 -7.15 3.27
N GLY A 173 -0.78 -7.73 2.35
CA GLY A 173 0.24 -8.71 2.66
C GLY A 173 1.42 -8.15 3.45
N ASN A 174 1.55 -6.83 3.59
CA ASN A 174 2.63 -6.23 4.36
C ASN A 174 2.42 -6.25 5.88
N PHE A 175 1.22 -6.63 6.31
CA PHE A 175 0.81 -6.60 7.69
C PHE A 175 0.84 -7.99 8.31
N GLU A 176 1.29 -8.07 9.56
CA GLU A 176 1.06 -9.24 10.40
C GLU A 176 -0.45 -9.50 10.51
N GLN A 177 -0.85 -10.76 10.71
CA GLN A 177 -2.27 -11.14 10.66
C GLN A 177 -3.18 -10.28 11.56
N PRO A 178 -2.83 -9.96 12.82
CA PRO A 178 -3.66 -9.09 13.66
C PRO A 178 -3.83 -7.67 13.09
N ASP A 179 -2.77 -7.12 12.50
CA ASP A 179 -2.78 -5.79 11.90
C ASP A 179 -3.55 -5.76 10.58
N ALA A 180 -3.45 -6.82 9.77
CA ALA A 180 -4.28 -7.00 8.58
C ALA A 180 -5.77 -7.04 8.92
N VAL A 181 -6.16 -7.78 9.97
CA VAL A 181 -7.55 -7.79 10.48
C VAL A 181 -7.96 -6.42 10.97
N LYS A 182 -7.10 -5.71 11.71
CA LYS A 182 -7.38 -4.35 12.20
C LYS A 182 -7.61 -3.39 11.03
N LEU A 183 -6.75 -3.43 10.00
CA LEU A 183 -6.90 -2.63 8.80
C LEU A 183 -8.21 -2.92 8.06
N LEU A 184 -8.55 -4.20 7.87
CA LEU A 184 -9.82 -4.58 7.27
C LEU A 184 -11.01 -4.10 8.12
N LYS A 185 -10.94 -4.19 9.46
CA LYS A 185 -12.00 -3.65 10.34
C LYS A 185 -12.13 -2.13 10.23
N ASN A 186 -11.03 -1.41 10.06
CA ASN A 186 -11.06 0.02 9.80
C ASN A 186 -11.75 0.34 8.46
N LEU A 187 -11.42 -0.41 7.41
CA LEU A 187 -12.11 -0.30 6.11
C LEU A 187 -13.60 -0.66 6.22
N HIS A 188 -13.96 -1.70 6.97
CA HIS A 188 -15.36 -2.06 7.21
C HIS A 188 -16.15 -0.89 7.82
N ARG A 189 -15.60 -0.26 8.87
CA ARG A 189 -16.20 0.91 9.51
C ARG A 189 -16.29 2.11 8.56
N MET A 190 -15.23 2.36 7.79
CA MET A 190 -15.16 3.47 6.83
C MET A 190 -16.20 3.32 5.72
N LEU A 191 -16.36 2.11 5.19
CA LEU A 191 -17.27 1.81 4.10
C LEU A 191 -18.73 1.76 4.54
N GLY A 192 -18.98 1.39 5.79
CA GLY A 192 -20.31 1.26 6.35
C GLY A 192 -21.11 0.10 5.75
N LYS A 193 -22.40 0.04 6.08
CA LYS A 193 -23.29 -1.07 5.72
C LYS A 193 -23.35 -1.25 4.20
N ALA A 194 -23.17 -2.50 3.74
CA ALA A 194 -23.18 -2.89 2.33
C ALA A 194 -22.11 -2.20 1.46
N GLY A 195 -21.14 -1.52 2.07
CA GLY A 195 -20.00 -0.96 1.35
C GLY A 195 -19.14 -2.06 0.73
N LYS A 196 -18.52 -1.74 -0.42
CA LYS A 196 -17.74 -2.69 -1.21
C LYS A 196 -16.25 -2.50 -1.00
N LEU A 197 -15.52 -3.60 -0.90
CA LEU A 197 -14.06 -3.61 -0.91
C LEU A 197 -13.58 -4.46 -2.08
N LEU A 198 -12.96 -3.81 -3.07
CA LEU A 198 -12.19 -4.44 -4.13
C LEU A 198 -10.74 -4.53 -3.68
N ILE A 199 -10.24 -5.73 -3.41
CA ILE A 199 -8.90 -5.92 -2.83
C ILE A 199 -8.10 -6.96 -3.60
N GLY A 200 -6.87 -6.60 -3.95
CA GLY A 200 -5.90 -7.48 -4.61
C GLY A 200 -5.01 -8.20 -3.61
N VAL A 201 -4.79 -9.50 -3.76
CA VAL A 201 -3.87 -10.30 -2.94
C VAL A 201 -2.99 -11.21 -3.79
N ASP A 202 -1.73 -11.30 -3.41
CA ASP A 202 -0.75 -12.17 -4.03
C ASP A 202 -0.88 -13.60 -3.47
N LEU A 203 -0.99 -14.58 -4.36
CA LEU A 203 -1.34 -15.95 -3.96
C LEU A 203 -0.13 -16.79 -3.53
N ILE A 204 -0.36 -17.84 -2.76
CA ILE A 204 0.66 -18.86 -2.48
C ILE A 204 1.01 -19.58 -3.79
N LYS A 205 2.30 -19.72 -4.09
CA LYS A 205 2.81 -20.31 -5.34
C LYS A 205 4.24 -20.83 -5.16
N ASP A 206 4.87 -21.22 -6.27
CA ASP A 206 6.26 -21.68 -6.29
C ASP A 206 7.20 -20.72 -5.52
N PRO A 207 7.92 -21.22 -4.50
CA PRO A 207 8.83 -20.41 -3.71
C PRO A 207 10.03 -19.87 -4.48
N GLY A 208 10.44 -20.53 -5.58
CA GLY A 208 11.50 -20.03 -6.45
C GLY A 208 11.08 -18.75 -7.16
N ARG A 209 9.84 -18.71 -7.67
CA ARG A 209 9.22 -17.52 -8.26
C ARG A 209 9.05 -16.40 -7.23
N LEU A 210 8.56 -16.73 -6.03
CA LEU A 210 8.46 -15.76 -4.94
C LEU A 210 9.83 -15.20 -4.55
N HIS A 211 10.85 -16.05 -4.45
CA HIS A 211 12.21 -15.62 -4.15
C HIS A 211 12.77 -14.69 -5.22
N ALA A 212 12.59 -15.03 -6.51
CA ALA A 212 13.08 -14.23 -7.64
C ALA A 212 12.43 -12.83 -7.67
N ALA A 213 11.13 -12.73 -7.38
CA ALA A 213 10.42 -11.45 -7.39
C ALA A 213 11.00 -10.43 -6.40
N TYR A 214 11.63 -10.87 -5.30
CA TYR A 214 12.23 -10.00 -4.29
C TYR A 214 13.77 -10.02 -4.30
N ASN A 215 14.38 -10.78 -5.20
CA ASN A 215 15.83 -10.87 -5.39
C ASN A 215 16.15 -10.78 -6.88
N ASP A 216 15.63 -9.74 -7.54
CA ASP A 216 15.81 -9.51 -8.97
C ASP A 216 17.29 -9.40 -9.35
N ARG A 217 17.62 -9.87 -10.56
CA ARG A 217 19.03 -9.93 -11.02
C ARG A 217 19.66 -8.55 -11.22
N LEU A 218 18.84 -7.52 -11.43
CA LEU A 218 19.29 -6.14 -11.61
C LEU A 218 19.60 -5.44 -10.28
N GLY A 219 19.27 -6.06 -9.14
CA GLY A 219 19.51 -5.53 -7.80
C GLY A 219 18.66 -4.31 -7.46
N VAL A 220 17.54 -4.08 -8.14
CA VAL A 220 16.67 -2.92 -7.91
C VAL A 220 15.93 -3.07 -6.57
N THR A 221 15.46 -4.27 -6.22
CA THR A 221 14.85 -4.56 -4.90
C THR A 221 15.87 -4.42 -3.77
N ALA A 222 17.14 -4.77 -4.04
CA ALA A 222 18.22 -4.54 -3.08
C ALA A 222 18.47 -3.04 -2.85
N GLN A 223 18.49 -2.24 -3.92
CA GLN A 223 18.60 -0.77 -3.83
C GLN A 223 17.40 -0.16 -3.09
N PHE A 224 16.19 -0.62 -3.38
CA PHE A 224 14.97 -0.22 -2.68
C PHE A 224 15.06 -0.51 -1.18
N ASN A 225 15.49 -1.71 -0.81
CA ASN A 225 15.64 -2.08 0.59
C ASN A 225 16.72 -1.23 1.30
N LEU A 226 17.89 -1.05 0.67
CA LEU A 226 18.99 -0.24 1.23
C LEU A 226 18.64 1.25 1.33
N ASN A 227 17.80 1.76 0.44
CA ASN A 227 17.36 3.16 0.46
C ASN A 227 16.60 3.52 1.76
N LEU A 228 15.97 2.55 2.42
CA LEU A 228 15.38 2.73 3.75
C LEU A 228 16.38 3.33 4.74
N LEU A 229 17.64 2.89 4.73
CA LEU A 229 18.69 3.44 5.61
C LEU A 229 18.99 4.91 5.30
N ASN A 230 18.97 5.29 4.03
CA ASN A 230 19.15 6.68 3.62
C ASN A 230 17.96 7.54 4.09
N HIS A 231 16.74 7.02 3.98
CA HIS A 231 15.54 7.73 4.39
C HIS A 231 15.48 7.95 5.90
N ILE A 232 15.61 6.88 6.69
CA ILE A 232 15.63 7.01 8.15
C ILE A 232 16.81 7.86 8.62
N GLY A 233 17.95 7.82 7.92
CA GLY A 233 19.10 8.65 8.25
C GLY A 233 18.83 10.14 8.07
N ARG A 234 18.00 10.54 7.09
CA ARG A 234 17.55 11.93 6.95
C ARG A 234 16.58 12.32 8.07
N ILE A 235 15.62 11.46 8.41
CA ILE A 235 14.67 11.69 9.50
C ILE A 235 15.40 11.88 10.83
N LEU A 236 16.36 10.99 11.12
CA LEU A 236 17.20 11.03 12.32
C LEU A 236 18.31 12.08 12.26
N LYS A 237 18.48 12.77 11.12
CA LYS A 237 19.60 13.69 10.85
C LYS A 237 20.98 13.04 11.11
N ARG A 238 21.07 11.74 10.88
CA ARG A 238 22.27 10.92 11.08
C ARG A 238 22.39 9.89 9.96
N PRO A 239 23.38 10.00 9.06
CA PRO A 239 23.50 9.08 7.94
C PRO A 239 23.90 7.67 8.43
N PHE A 240 23.27 6.66 7.84
CA PHE A 240 23.70 5.25 7.97
C PHE A 240 24.54 4.89 6.75
N ASP A 241 25.63 4.16 6.97
CA ASP A 241 26.46 3.64 5.88
C ASP A 241 25.79 2.39 5.28
N SER A 242 25.00 2.58 4.23
CA SER A 242 24.30 1.48 3.53
C SER A 242 25.27 0.47 2.92
N GLY A 243 26.54 0.82 2.68
CA GLY A 243 27.58 -0.10 2.22
C GLY A 243 27.92 -1.19 3.24
N ARG A 244 27.55 -1.00 4.52
CA ARG A 244 27.73 -2.00 5.60
C ARG A 244 26.58 -2.98 5.71
N PHE A 245 25.55 -2.86 4.86
CA PHE A 245 24.38 -3.73 4.89
C PHE A 245 24.21 -4.44 3.55
N ARG A 246 23.66 -5.64 3.60
CA ARG A 246 23.30 -6.41 2.42
C ARG A 246 21.82 -6.72 2.45
N HIS A 247 21.15 -6.55 1.31
CA HIS A 247 19.79 -7.04 1.13
C HIS A 247 19.74 -8.56 1.33
N LYS A 248 18.71 -9.03 2.04
CA LYS A 248 18.43 -10.44 2.27
C LYS A 248 16.92 -10.64 2.23
N ALA A 249 16.40 -11.29 1.20
CA ALA A 249 15.00 -11.68 1.12
C ALA A 249 14.84 -13.19 0.98
N PHE A 250 13.91 -13.78 1.74
CA PHE A 250 13.64 -15.21 1.69
C PHE A 250 12.16 -15.52 1.92
N PHE A 251 11.71 -16.67 1.39
CA PHE A 251 10.35 -17.15 1.63
C PHE A 251 10.27 -17.94 2.92
N ASN A 252 9.57 -17.40 3.92
CA ASN A 252 9.24 -18.09 5.15
C ASN A 252 8.02 -18.98 4.94
N ARG A 253 8.27 -20.28 4.74
CA ARG A 253 7.23 -21.31 4.50
C ARG A 253 6.27 -21.49 5.68
N GLN A 254 6.71 -21.23 6.92
CA GLN A 254 5.86 -21.40 8.09
C GLN A 254 4.71 -20.40 8.10
N PHE A 255 4.97 -19.16 7.68
CA PHE A 255 4.00 -18.07 7.67
C PHE A 255 3.47 -17.72 6.27
N ASN A 256 3.93 -18.43 5.22
CA ASN A 256 3.62 -18.14 3.82
C ASN A 256 3.88 -16.68 3.43
N ARG A 257 5.07 -16.16 3.75
CA ARG A 257 5.43 -14.77 3.45
C ARG A 257 6.85 -14.66 2.93
N ILE A 258 7.11 -13.65 2.12
CA ILE A 258 8.47 -13.14 1.94
C ILE A 258 8.82 -12.29 3.16
N GLU A 259 10.04 -12.43 3.65
CA GLU A 259 10.63 -11.49 4.60
C GLU A 259 11.80 -10.79 3.94
N MET A 260 11.82 -9.46 4.01
CA MET A 260 12.96 -8.65 3.60
C MET A 260 13.71 -8.16 4.83
N HIS A 261 15.04 -8.25 4.74
CA HIS A 261 15.95 -7.83 5.78
C HIS A 261 17.15 -7.08 5.21
N LEU A 262 17.76 -6.27 6.06
CA LEU A 262 19.11 -5.72 5.88
C LEU A 262 20.06 -6.43 6.85
N GLU A 263 20.99 -7.21 6.32
CA GLU A 263 21.99 -7.94 7.11
C GLU A 263 23.27 -7.11 7.24
N CYS A 264 23.67 -6.81 8.47
CA CYS A 264 24.90 -6.09 8.78
C CYS A 264 26.14 -6.93 8.40
N GLN A 265 27.06 -6.37 7.63
CA GLN A 265 28.26 -7.05 7.14
C GLN A 265 29.48 -6.87 8.05
N GLU A 266 29.48 -5.81 8.88
CA GLU A 266 30.57 -5.44 9.77
C GLU A 266 30.02 -4.83 11.05
N SER A 267 30.48 -5.28 12.23
CA SER A 267 30.01 -4.75 13.50
C SER A 267 30.36 -3.26 13.64
N HIS A 268 29.36 -2.43 13.96
CA HIS A 268 29.53 -0.98 14.13
C HIS A 268 28.43 -0.40 15.01
N ALA A 269 28.59 0.85 15.40
CA ALA A 269 27.56 1.59 16.12
C ALA A 269 27.37 2.98 15.52
N VAL A 270 26.15 3.50 15.63
CA VAL A 270 25.76 4.84 15.21
C VAL A 270 25.23 5.58 16.42
N ASP A 271 25.77 6.77 16.71
CA ASP A 271 25.21 7.67 17.72
C ASP A 271 24.11 8.53 17.11
N VAL A 272 22.91 8.44 17.68
CA VAL A 272 21.74 9.20 17.27
C VAL A 272 21.35 10.15 18.40
N ASP A 273 22.14 11.21 18.57
CA ASP A 273 21.97 12.26 19.58
C ASP A 273 22.02 11.71 21.02
N GLY A 274 23.08 10.96 21.33
CA GLY A 274 23.30 10.35 22.63
C GLY A 274 22.64 8.98 22.82
N GLU A 275 21.86 8.52 21.85
CA GLU A 275 21.38 7.14 21.79
C GLU A 275 22.27 6.30 20.87
N THR A 276 22.98 5.32 21.43
CA THR A 276 23.80 4.39 20.65
C THR A 276 22.94 3.26 20.07
N VAL A 277 22.95 3.14 18.74
CA VAL A 277 22.42 1.99 18.01
C VAL A 277 23.59 1.13 17.55
N SER A 278 23.70 -0.08 18.09
CA SER A 278 24.77 -1.03 17.76
C SER A 278 24.25 -2.13 16.84
N PHE A 279 25.08 -2.49 15.86
CA PHE A 279 24.86 -3.61 14.94
C PHE A 279 26.02 -4.59 15.06
N THR A 280 25.71 -5.87 15.18
CA THR A 280 26.71 -6.96 15.11
C THR A 280 26.77 -7.51 13.69
N LYS A 281 27.95 -7.94 13.22
CA LYS A 281 28.08 -8.66 11.95
C LYS A 281 27.13 -9.87 11.92
N GLY A 282 26.33 -9.98 10.85
CA GLY A 282 25.31 -11.01 10.66
C GLY A 282 23.95 -10.69 11.29
N GLU A 283 23.86 -9.65 12.11
CA GLU A 283 22.58 -9.17 12.64
C GLU A 283 21.72 -8.61 11.50
N THR A 284 20.40 -8.85 11.57
CA THR A 284 19.45 -8.38 10.56
C THR A 284 18.49 -7.36 11.13
N ILE A 285 18.18 -6.34 10.33
CA ILE A 285 17.02 -5.46 10.51
C ILE A 285 15.90 -6.03 9.63
N HIS A 286 14.76 -6.41 10.19
CA HIS A 286 13.56 -6.73 9.41
C HIS A 286 12.96 -5.46 8.83
N THR A 287 12.62 -5.47 7.54
CA THR A 287 12.18 -4.27 6.82
C THR A 287 10.82 -4.43 6.14
N GLU A 288 10.42 -5.66 5.79
CA GLU A 288 9.12 -5.91 5.18
C GLU A 288 8.68 -7.36 5.38
N ASN A 289 7.39 -7.56 5.59
CA ASN A 289 6.72 -8.83 5.32
C ASN A 289 5.97 -8.71 3.98
N SER A 290 5.83 -9.79 3.25
CA SER A 290 4.83 -9.86 2.17
C SER A 290 4.16 -11.22 2.18
N TYR A 291 3.08 -11.31 2.93
CA TYR A 291 2.21 -12.47 3.04
C TYR A 291 1.57 -12.82 1.71
N LYS A 292 1.49 -14.14 1.49
CA LYS A 292 0.85 -14.76 0.35
C LYS A 292 -0.31 -15.59 0.85
N TYR A 293 -1.46 -15.47 0.19
CA TYR A 293 -2.69 -16.08 0.66
C TYR A 293 -3.16 -17.18 -0.30
N SER A 294 -3.91 -18.16 0.20
CA SER A 294 -4.90 -18.83 -0.64
C SER A 294 -6.18 -18.00 -0.67
N VAL A 295 -7.04 -18.22 -1.67
CA VAL A 295 -8.36 -17.57 -1.76
C VAL A 295 -9.15 -17.80 -0.47
N GLU A 296 -9.12 -19.02 0.06
CA GLU A 296 -9.84 -19.44 1.27
C GLU A 296 -9.25 -18.80 2.52
N SER A 297 -7.91 -18.76 2.65
CA SER A 297 -7.27 -18.13 3.81
C SER A 297 -7.52 -16.63 3.87
N PHE A 298 -7.62 -15.97 2.71
CA PHE A 298 -7.92 -14.55 2.64
C PHE A 298 -9.39 -14.27 2.91
N GLU A 299 -10.30 -15.11 2.39
CA GLU A 299 -11.73 -15.05 2.71
C GLU A 299 -11.96 -15.19 4.23
N ALA A 300 -11.32 -16.16 4.88
CA ALA A 300 -11.41 -16.32 6.34
C ALA A 300 -10.88 -15.09 7.11
N LEU A 301 -9.79 -14.46 6.64
CA LEU A 301 -9.27 -13.22 7.21
C LEU A 301 -10.28 -12.08 7.08
N ALA A 302 -10.91 -11.95 5.91
CA ALA A 302 -11.93 -10.93 5.64
C ALA A 302 -13.21 -11.13 6.47
N GLU A 303 -13.64 -12.37 6.67
CA GLU A 303 -14.80 -12.71 7.51
C GLU A 303 -14.62 -12.27 8.97
N VAL A 304 -13.42 -12.45 9.54
CA VAL A 304 -13.08 -11.96 10.89
C VAL A 304 -13.21 -10.44 11.00
N ALA A 305 -13.04 -9.72 9.89
CA ALA A 305 -13.18 -8.28 9.81
C ALA A 305 -14.60 -7.79 9.46
N GLY A 306 -15.58 -8.71 9.34
CA GLY A 306 -16.97 -8.37 9.03
C GLY A 306 -17.26 -8.23 7.53
N PHE A 307 -16.42 -8.79 6.66
CA PHE A 307 -16.70 -8.83 5.23
C PHE A 307 -17.19 -10.21 4.78
N ARG A 308 -18.03 -10.23 3.75
CA ARG A 308 -18.40 -11.44 3.01
C ARG A 308 -17.94 -11.35 1.57
N ARG A 309 -17.34 -12.42 1.05
CA ARG A 309 -16.95 -12.49 -0.36
C ARG A 309 -18.17 -12.54 -1.28
N ARG A 310 -18.14 -11.72 -2.33
CA ARG A 310 -19.15 -11.71 -3.40
C ARG A 310 -18.64 -12.39 -4.66
N GLN A 311 -17.39 -12.12 -5.03
CA GLN A 311 -16.75 -12.66 -6.21
C GLN A 311 -15.23 -12.61 -6.09
N THR A 312 -14.54 -13.48 -6.84
CA THR A 312 -13.08 -13.50 -6.97
C THR A 312 -12.68 -13.70 -8.42
N TRP A 313 -11.71 -12.91 -8.87
CA TRP A 313 -11.06 -13.04 -10.17
C TRP A 313 -9.58 -13.37 -9.95
N MET A 314 -9.00 -14.13 -10.88
CA MET A 314 -7.60 -14.53 -10.86
C MET A 314 -7.01 -14.37 -12.25
N ASP A 315 -5.70 -14.18 -12.32
CA ASP A 315 -4.98 -14.26 -13.59
C ASP A 315 -4.92 -15.71 -14.08
N ALA A 316 -4.57 -15.89 -15.35
CA ALA A 316 -4.54 -17.21 -15.98
C ALA A 316 -3.61 -18.21 -15.26
N ASP A 317 -2.50 -17.73 -14.71
CA ASP A 317 -1.54 -18.56 -13.99
C ASP A 317 -1.90 -18.72 -12.49
N ARG A 318 -2.99 -18.08 -12.03
CA ARG A 318 -3.45 -18.09 -10.64
C ARG A 318 -2.38 -17.63 -9.65
N HIS A 319 -1.63 -16.61 -10.04
CA HIS A 319 -0.61 -15.98 -9.22
C HIS A 319 -1.17 -14.88 -8.32
N PHE A 320 -2.26 -14.25 -8.71
CA PHE A 320 -2.85 -13.12 -8.01
C PHE A 320 -4.37 -13.26 -8.04
N SER A 321 -5.05 -12.70 -7.04
CA SER A 321 -6.50 -12.62 -7.04
C SER A 321 -6.98 -11.22 -6.68
N VAL A 322 -8.06 -10.80 -7.33
CA VAL A 322 -8.85 -9.62 -6.94
C VAL A 322 -10.16 -10.13 -6.36
N HIS A 323 -10.53 -9.64 -5.18
CA HIS A 323 -11.75 -10.01 -4.48
C HIS A 323 -12.70 -8.82 -4.43
N CYS A 324 -13.98 -9.07 -4.72
CA CYS A 324 -15.05 -8.16 -4.32
C CYS A 324 -15.65 -8.67 -3.01
N LEU A 325 -15.54 -7.87 -1.96
CA LEU A 325 -16.07 -8.13 -0.64
C LEU A 325 -17.18 -7.11 -0.31
N GLU A 326 -18.13 -7.52 0.53
CA GLU A 326 -19.25 -6.70 1.00
C GLU A 326 -19.24 -6.65 2.53
N ALA A 327 -19.31 -5.45 3.10
CA ALA A 327 -19.43 -5.27 4.54
C ALA A 327 -20.79 -5.77 5.03
N VAL A 328 -20.78 -6.75 5.95
CA VAL A 328 -21.98 -7.41 6.51
C VAL A 328 -22.28 -7.02 7.95
#